data_AF-A0AAN8FQW3-F1
#
_entry.id   AF-A0AAN8FQW3-F1
#
_cell.length_a   1.000
_cell.length_b   1.000
_cell.length_c   1.000
_cell.angle_alpha   90.00
_cell.angle_beta   90.00
_cell.angle_gamma   90.00
#
_symmetry.space_group_name_H-M   'P 1'
#
loop_
_entity.id
_entity.type
_entity.pdbx_description
1 polymer ?
#
loop_
_entity_poly.entity_id
_entity_poly.type
_entity_poly.pdbx_seq_one_letter_code
_entity_poly.pdbx_strand_id
1 'polypeptide(L)'
;MPPTPTLASNFTSDGTHLTLRNADRKLNLICDSKEAAASFNCTVNSDCVCQQAENKVNCACTDEPITNVFNNGVQNRFPVCRPWTTFKPSKRDAMTATAHVSAFTKAEFFIQKGRFNKVVTDVTNSICRENNAEAKGCYKCP
;
A
#
# COMPACT_ATOMS: atom_id res chain seq x y z
N MET A 1 -17.15 -3.65 13.78
CA MET A 1 -15.83 -3.11 13.40
C MET A 1 -16.05 -2.24 12.17
N PRO A 2 -15.88 -0.91 12.21
CA PRO A 2 -15.99 -0.14 10.97
C PRO A 2 -14.88 -0.62 10.03
N PRO A 3 -15.12 -0.72 8.72
CA PRO A 3 -14.09 -1.11 7.78
C PRO A 3 -12.97 -0.08 7.90
N THR A 4 -11.77 -0.52 8.29
CA THR A 4 -10.59 0.34 8.23
C THR A 4 -10.27 0.49 6.74
N PRO A 5 -10.66 1.57 6.06
CA PRO A 5 -10.64 1.62 4.59
C PRO A 5 -9.20 1.49 4.05
N THR A 6 -8.22 1.78 4.91
CA THR A 6 -6.80 1.74 4.61
C THR A 6 -6.27 0.34 4.28
N LEU A 7 -6.89 -0.74 4.80
CA LEU A 7 -6.45 -2.11 4.47
C LEU A 7 -6.86 -2.55 3.06
N ALA A 8 -7.92 -1.97 2.50
CA ALA A 8 -8.35 -2.19 1.12
C ALA A 8 -7.53 -1.33 0.15
N SER A 9 -6.21 -1.52 0.17
CA SER A 9 -5.27 -0.81 -0.71
C SER A 9 -4.89 -1.66 -1.92
N ASN A 10 -4.68 -1.02 -3.06
CA ASN A 10 -4.13 -1.66 -4.24
C ASN A 10 -2.60 -1.53 -4.26
N PHE A 11 -1.93 -2.51 -4.86
CA PHE A 11 -0.47 -2.54 -4.97
C PHE A 11 -0.06 -2.82 -6.41
N THR A 12 1.09 -2.27 -6.80
CA THR A 12 1.74 -2.57 -8.08
C THR A 12 3.11 -3.19 -7.81
N SER A 13 3.47 -4.18 -8.63
CA SER A 13 4.77 -4.83 -8.60
C SER A 13 5.45 -4.74 -9.97
N ASP A 14 6.76 -4.52 -9.98
CA ASP A 14 7.64 -4.70 -11.15
C ASP A 14 8.34 -6.09 -11.15
N GLY A 15 7.99 -6.95 -10.18
CA GLY A 15 8.63 -8.24 -9.92
C GLY A 15 9.79 -8.19 -8.90
N THR A 16 10.27 -7.00 -8.53
CA THR A 16 11.37 -6.80 -7.57
C THR A 16 10.97 -5.91 -6.39
N HIS A 17 10.10 -4.93 -6.63
CA HIS A 17 9.64 -3.95 -5.67
C HIS A 17 8.11 -3.84 -5.67
N LEU A 18 7.57 -3.46 -4.52
CA LEU A 18 6.16 -3.13 -4.35
C LEU A 18 5.97 -1.64 -4.12
N THR A 19 4.89 -1.12 -4.69
CA THR A 19 4.42 0.24 -4.43
C THR A 19 2.91 0.25 -4.15
N LEU A 20 2.47 1.23 -3.37
CA LEU A 20 1.06 1.50 -3.16
C LEU A 20 0.47 2.15 -4.42
N ARG A 21 -0.66 1.63 -4.89
CA ARG A 21 -1.36 2.16 -6.06
C ARG A 21 -2.62 2.89 -5.63
N ASN A 22 -2.86 4.06 -6.21
CA ASN A 22 -4.12 4.78 -6.04
C ASN A 22 -5.21 4.08 -6.87
N ALA A 23 -6.30 3.68 -6.22
CA ALA A 23 -7.43 3.00 -6.86
C ALA A 23 -8.28 3.94 -7.74
N ASP A 24 -8.26 5.25 -7.46
CA ASP A 24 -9.11 6.22 -8.17
C ASP A 24 -8.61 6.51 -9.60
N ARG A 25 -7.38 6.11 -9.92
CA ARG A 25 -6.79 6.31 -11.24
C ARG A 25 -6.92 5.04 -12.09
N LYS A 26 -7.69 5.17 -13.17
CA LYS A 26 -7.91 4.09 -14.14
C LYS A 26 -6.73 4.01 -15.10
N LEU A 27 -6.36 2.77 -15.45
CA LEU A 27 -5.43 2.52 -16.54
C LEU A 27 -6.22 2.32 -17.82
N ASN A 28 -5.72 2.90 -18.90
CA ASN A 28 -6.32 2.78 -20.23
C ASN A 28 -5.98 1.44 -20.89
N LEU A 29 -4.93 0.75 -20.42
CA LEU A 29 -4.52 -0.56 -20.90
C LEU A 29 -4.39 -1.51 -19.71
N ILE A 30 -5.18 -2.58 -19.73
CA ILE A 30 -5.15 -3.64 -18.73
C ILE A 30 -5.00 -4.97 -19.45
N CYS A 31 -3.98 -5.73 -19.06
CA CYS A 31 -3.65 -7.02 -19.67
C CYS A 31 -3.72 -8.10 -18.59
N ASP A 32 -4.23 -9.28 -18.94
CA ASP A 32 -4.40 -10.38 -18.00
C ASP A 32 -3.09 -11.13 -17.69
N SER A 33 -2.09 -10.98 -18.56
CA SER A 33 -0.77 -11.61 -18.40
C SER A 33 0.36 -10.75 -18.95
N LYS A 34 1.59 -11.10 -18.57
CA LYS A 34 2.81 -10.45 -19.07
C LYS A 34 3.00 -10.69 -20.57
N GLU A 35 2.63 -11.87 -21.06
CA GLU A 35 2.71 -12.27 -22.47
C GLU A 35 1.67 -11.52 -23.30
N ALA A 36 0.45 -11.36 -22.76
CA ALA A 36 -0.59 -10.54 -23.37
C ALA A 36 -0.15 -9.07 -23.48
N ALA A 37 0.47 -8.53 -22.42
CA ALA A 37 1.06 -7.20 -22.44
C ALA A 37 2.18 -7.05 -23.48
N ALA A 38 3.05 -8.05 -23.62
CA ALA A 38 4.14 -8.04 -24.61
C ALA A 38 3.63 -8.11 -26.06
N SER A 39 2.49 -8.75 -26.28
CA SER A 39 1.83 -8.86 -27.59
C SER A 39 0.77 -7.77 -27.83
N PHE A 40 0.61 -6.82 -26.91
CA PHE A 40 -0.43 -5.78 -26.93
C PHE A 40 -1.87 -6.32 -27.04
N ASN A 41 -2.10 -7.56 -26.61
CA ASN A 41 -3.43 -8.17 -26.55
C ASN A 41 -4.10 -7.84 -25.22
N CYS A 42 -4.49 -6.58 -25.05
CA CYS A 42 -4.98 -6.04 -23.79
C CYS A 42 -6.36 -5.40 -23.95
N THR A 43 -7.12 -5.36 -22.87
CA THR A 43 -8.38 -4.61 -22.85
C THR A 43 -8.07 -3.12 -22.77
N VAL A 44 -8.62 -2.36 -23.72
CA VAL A 44 -8.48 -0.91 -23.76
C VAL A 44 -9.69 -0.26 -23.09
N ASN A 45 -9.43 0.56 -22.09
CA ASN A 45 -10.42 1.41 -21.45
C ASN A 45 -10.33 2.80 -22.08
N SER A 46 -11.27 3.12 -22.97
CA SER A 46 -11.18 4.27 -23.88
C SER A 46 -11.69 5.56 -23.25
N ASP A 47 -11.07 6.02 -22.16
CA ASP A 47 -11.21 7.40 -21.68
C ASP A 47 -10.35 8.33 -22.56
N CYS A 48 -10.69 8.39 -23.85
CA CYS A 48 -10.04 9.20 -24.87
C CYS A 48 -11.02 10.20 -25.46
N VAL A 49 -10.61 11.47 -25.53
CA VAL A 49 -11.37 12.53 -26.20
C VAL A 49 -10.83 12.69 -27.60
N CYS A 50 -11.66 12.38 -28.59
CA CYS A 50 -11.31 12.57 -30.01
C CYS A 50 -11.98 13.84 -30.55
N GLN A 51 -11.16 14.72 -31.12
CA GLN A 51 -11.62 15.91 -31.81
C GLN A 51 -11.41 15.73 -33.32
N GLN A 52 -12.45 16.04 -34.08
CA GLN A 52 -12.35 16.09 -35.54
C GLN A 52 -11.64 17.38 -35.95
N ALA A 53 -10.60 17.24 -36.78
CA ALA A 53 -10.04 18.32 -37.59
C ALA A 53 -10.37 18.02 -39.06
N GLU A 54 -10.46 19.06 -39.91
CA GLU A 54 -11.02 18.99 -41.28
C GLU A 54 -10.56 17.77 -42.10
N ASN A 55 -9.31 17.32 -41.95
CA ASN A 55 -8.78 16.14 -42.65
C ASN A 55 -8.12 15.09 -41.73
N LYS A 56 -8.21 15.25 -40.40
CA LYS A 56 -7.52 14.40 -39.41
C LYS A 56 -8.35 14.26 -38.14
N VAL A 57 -8.29 13.12 -37.48
CA VAL A 57 -8.85 12.97 -36.13
C VAL A 57 -7.70 13.00 -35.14
N ASN A 58 -7.79 13.84 -34.12
CA ASN A 58 -6.84 13.89 -33.02
C ASN A 58 -7.50 13.30 -31.77
N CYS A 59 -6.98 12.20 -31.25
CA CYS A 59 -7.45 11.58 -30.02
C CYS A 59 -6.44 11.81 -28.91
N ALA A 60 -6.90 12.41 -27.82
CA ALA A 60 -6.14 12.57 -26.59
C ALA A 60 -6.66 11.58 -25.54
N CYS A 61 -5.85 10.59 -25.19
CA CYS A 61 -6.12 9.65 -24.12
C CYS A 61 -5.45 10.12 -22.83
N THR A 62 -6.14 9.96 -21.70
CA THR A 62 -5.59 10.36 -20.41
C THR A 62 -4.73 9.22 -19.86
N ASP A 63 -3.48 9.11 -20.32
CA ASP A 63 -2.59 8.05 -19.84
C ASP A 63 -1.97 8.41 -18.49
N GLU A 64 -2.14 7.54 -17.50
CA GLU A 64 -1.38 7.67 -16.26
C GLU A 64 0.05 7.13 -16.48
N PRO A 65 1.10 7.93 -16.21
CA PRO A 65 2.47 7.46 -16.31
C PRO A 65 2.80 6.54 -15.13
N ILE A 66 2.39 5.27 -15.21
CA ILE A 66 2.57 4.24 -14.16
C ILE A 66 4.02 4.21 -13.69
N THR A 67 4.97 4.28 -14.62
CA THR A 67 6.42 4.31 -14.35
C THR A 67 6.82 5.49 -13.48
N ASN A 68 6.25 6.67 -13.70
CA ASN A 68 6.54 7.86 -12.90
C ASN A 68 5.97 7.71 -11.49
N VAL A 69 4.74 7.19 -11.37
CA VAL A 69 4.11 6.92 -10.07
C VAL A 69 4.91 5.90 -9.26
N PHE A 70 5.41 4.85 -9.92
CA PHE A 70 6.22 3.81 -9.30
C PHE A 70 7.62 4.30 -8.91
N ASN A 71 8.27 5.07 -9.78
CA ASN A 71 9.67 5.48 -9.60
C ASN A 71 9.86 6.78 -8.82
N ASN A 72 8.90 7.71 -8.89
CA ASN A 72 9.08 9.03 -8.30
C ASN A 72 8.09 9.29 -7.15
N GLY A 73 7.07 8.45 -6.97
CA GLY A 73 6.14 8.49 -5.85
C GLY A 73 6.74 7.96 -4.56
N VAL A 74 7.67 8.69 -3.94
CA VAL A 74 8.35 8.30 -2.68
C VAL A 74 7.35 7.95 -1.57
N GLN A 75 6.24 8.68 -1.48
CA GLN A 75 5.13 8.47 -0.54
C GLN A 75 4.39 7.12 -0.72
N ASN A 76 4.57 6.47 -1.87
CA ASN A 76 3.97 5.20 -2.24
C ASN A 76 4.99 4.05 -2.25
N ARG A 77 6.28 4.35 -2.07
CA ARG A 77 7.34 3.35 -1.97
C ARG A 77 7.36 2.70 -0.60
N PHE A 78 7.58 1.40 -0.59
CA PHE A 78 7.68 0.65 0.66
C PHE A 78 8.99 0.98 1.40
N PRO A 79 8.96 1.02 2.76
CA PRO A 79 7.79 0.86 3.63
C PRO A 79 6.88 2.10 3.63
N VAL A 80 5.57 1.88 3.47
CA VAL A 80 4.59 2.96 3.46
C VAL A 80 4.00 3.14 4.85
N CYS A 81 4.34 4.26 5.51
CA CYS A 81 3.82 4.61 6.81
C CYS A 81 2.55 5.46 6.66
N ARG A 82 1.45 5.03 7.30
CA ARG A 82 0.21 5.78 7.51
C ARG A 82 -0.05 5.90 9.01
N PRO A 83 -0.88 6.86 9.48
CA PRO A 83 -1.05 7.12 10.90
C PRO A 83 -1.43 5.90 11.75
N TRP A 84 -2.20 4.95 11.19
CA TRP A 84 -2.71 3.76 11.90
C TRP A 84 -2.12 2.44 11.40
N THR A 85 -1.34 2.45 10.32
CA THR A 85 -0.88 1.23 9.65
C THR A 85 0.40 1.49 8.86
N THR A 86 1.32 0.55 8.93
CA THR A 86 2.55 0.55 8.13
C THR A 86 2.58 -0.66 7.22
N PHE A 87 2.66 -0.43 5.91
CA PHE A 87 2.85 -1.50 4.93
C PHE A 87 4.34 -1.77 4.74
N LYS A 88 4.74 -3.04 4.83
CA LYS A 88 6.11 -3.50 4.61
C LYS A 88 6.11 -4.70 3.67
N PRO A 89 7.18 -4.94 2.91
CA PRO A 89 7.30 -6.19 2.17
C PRO A 89 7.39 -7.34 3.18
N SER A 90 6.78 -8.47 2.85
CA SER A 90 6.87 -9.67 3.68
C SER A 90 8.31 -10.14 3.72
N LYS A 91 8.75 -10.61 4.89
CA LYS A 91 10.09 -11.19 5.05
C LYS A 91 10.28 -12.48 4.24
N ARG A 92 9.17 -13.16 3.89
CA ARG A 92 9.19 -14.42 3.14
C ARG A 92 9.17 -14.21 1.63
N ASP A 93 8.52 -13.14 1.19
CA ASP A 93 8.33 -12.83 -0.22
C ASP A 93 8.24 -11.30 -0.38
N ALA A 94 9.18 -10.72 -1.12
CA ALA A 94 9.23 -9.28 -1.35
C ALA A 94 8.01 -8.78 -2.16
N MET A 95 7.29 -9.68 -2.85
CA MET A 95 6.10 -9.36 -3.66
C MET A 95 4.79 -9.45 -2.88
N THR A 96 4.86 -9.85 -1.61
CA THR A 96 3.70 -9.83 -0.72
C THR A 96 3.80 -8.66 0.24
N ALA A 97 2.74 -7.87 0.38
CA ALA A 97 2.67 -6.79 1.37
C ALA A 97 2.15 -7.33 2.72
N THR A 98 2.75 -6.89 3.82
CA THR A 98 2.25 -7.11 5.19
C THR A 98 1.90 -5.77 5.82
N ALA A 99 0.68 -5.68 6.36
CA ALA A 99 0.21 -4.52 7.11
C ALA A 99 0.52 -4.70 8.60
N HIS A 100 1.24 -3.76 9.19
CA HIS A 100 1.46 -3.68 10.63
C HIS A 100 0.57 -2.57 11.21
N VAL A 101 -0.38 -2.95 12.06
CA VAL A 101 -1.33 -2.03 12.69
C VAL A 101 -0.83 -1.75 14.11
N SER A 102 -0.30 -0.55 14.34
CA SER A 102 0.36 -0.15 15.59
C SER A 102 -0.60 0.39 16.65
N ALA A 103 -1.82 0.78 16.27
CA ALA A 103 -2.83 1.33 17.17
C ALA A 103 -4.22 0.75 16.88
N PHE A 104 -5.11 0.76 17.88
CA PHE A 104 -6.53 0.37 17.76
C PHE A 104 -6.82 -1.11 17.49
N THR A 105 -5.90 -2.02 17.80
CA THR A 105 -6.17 -3.47 17.76
C THR A 105 -7.03 -3.87 18.96
N LYS A 106 -8.36 -3.88 18.78
CA LYS A 106 -9.25 -4.63 19.67
C LYS A 106 -9.10 -6.11 19.30
N ALA A 107 -8.32 -6.83 20.09
CA ALA A 107 -8.18 -8.28 19.97
C ALA A 107 -8.68 -8.93 21.26
N GLU A 108 -9.53 -9.94 21.12
CA GLU A 108 -9.97 -10.77 22.22
C GLU A 108 -9.19 -12.09 22.18
N PHE A 109 -8.62 -12.47 23.31
CA PHE A 109 -7.84 -13.70 23.44
C PHE A 109 -8.52 -14.61 24.45
N PHE A 110 -8.90 -15.80 24.00
CA PHE A 110 -9.40 -16.86 24.88
C PHE A 110 -8.20 -17.72 25.31
N ILE A 111 -7.78 -17.56 26.56
CA ILE A 111 -6.68 -18.32 27.12
C ILE A 111 -7.26 -19.42 28.01
N GLN A 112 -7.23 -20.66 27.54
CA GLN A 112 -7.59 -21.81 28.36
C GLN A 112 -6.37 -22.28 29.15
N LYS A 113 -6.50 -22.36 30.47
CA LYS A 113 -5.43 -22.80 31.36
C LYS A 113 -5.85 -24.01 32.21
N GLY A 114 -4.90 -24.90 32.51
CA GLY A 114 -5.05 -26.04 33.42
C GLY A 114 -4.81 -25.69 34.91
N ARG A 115 -4.30 -26.63 35.72
CA ARG A 115 -3.99 -26.38 37.16
C ARG A 115 -2.71 -25.56 37.33
N PHE A 116 -2.78 -24.49 38.13
CA PHE A 116 -1.62 -23.76 38.64
C PHE A 116 -1.35 -24.13 40.09
N ASN A 117 -0.09 -24.42 40.43
CA ASN A 117 0.33 -24.73 41.80
C ASN A 117 0.93 -23.52 42.53
N LYS A 118 1.01 -22.35 41.89
CA LYS A 118 1.63 -21.15 42.46
C LYS A 118 1.06 -19.89 41.82
N VAL A 119 0.67 -18.94 42.66
CA VAL A 119 0.31 -17.57 42.26
C VAL A 119 1.42 -16.67 42.79
N VAL A 120 2.08 -15.93 41.90
CA VAL A 120 3.05 -14.90 42.27
C VAL A 120 2.47 -13.58 41.76
N THR A 121 2.20 -12.67 42.68
CA THR A 121 1.70 -11.34 42.38
C THR A 121 2.88 -10.40 42.44
N ASP A 122 3.33 -9.92 41.28
CA ASP A 122 4.39 -8.94 41.18
C ASP A 122 3.80 -7.64 40.65
N VAL A 123 3.81 -6.59 41.47
CA VAL A 123 3.27 -5.27 41.13
C VAL A 123 4.45 -4.34 40.95
N THR A 124 4.91 -4.21 39.71
CA THR A 124 5.97 -3.27 39.34
C THR A 124 5.35 -1.98 38.82
N ASN A 125 5.47 -0.90 39.60
CA ASN A 125 5.21 0.46 39.12
C ASN A 125 6.41 0.92 38.28
N SER A 126 6.41 0.55 37.00
CA SER A 126 7.44 0.99 36.06
C SER A 126 7.19 2.45 35.64
N ILE A 127 8.02 3.35 36.15
CA ILE A 127 8.10 4.73 35.64
C ILE A 127 8.91 4.69 34.34
N CYS A 128 8.23 4.79 33.20
CA CYS A 128 8.89 4.92 31.90
C CYS A 128 9.37 6.37 31.72
N ARG A 129 10.69 6.57 31.66
CA ARG A 129 11.30 7.82 31.18
C ARG A 129 11.83 7.58 29.77
N GLU A 130 11.24 8.27 28.80
CA GLU A 130 11.71 8.24 27.43
C GLU A 130 12.60 9.46 27.19
N ASN A 131 13.78 9.24 26.63
CA ASN A 131 14.67 10.33 26.24
C ASN A 131 14.16 10.96 24.94
N ASN A 132 14.47 12.25 24.73
CA ASN A 132 14.14 12.93 23.48
C ASN A 132 14.71 12.15 22.29
N ALA A 133 13.86 11.82 21.32
CA ALA A 133 14.24 11.14 20.10
C ALA A 133 14.56 12.16 18.99
N GLU A 134 15.54 11.83 18.13
CA GLU A 134 15.81 12.59 16.91
C GLU A 134 14.73 12.30 15.86
N ALA A 135 13.97 13.32 15.47
CA ALA A 135 13.03 13.21 14.35
C ALA A 135 13.78 13.32 13.02
N LYS A 136 13.77 12.26 12.21
CA LYS A 136 14.34 12.25 10.84
C LYS A 136 13.22 12.04 9.83
N GLY A 137 13.17 12.91 8.83
CA GLY A 137 12.16 12.86 7.78
C GLY A 137 12.16 14.16 6.98
N CYS A 138 11.16 14.29 6.11
CA CYS A 138 10.91 15.50 5.34
C CYS A 138 9.53 16.06 5.69
N TYR A 139 9.41 17.39 5.69
CA TYR A 139 8.15 18.08 5.86
C TYR A 139 7.67 18.57 4.49
N LYS A 140 6.42 18.27 4.12
CA LYS A 140 5.83 18.57 2.80
C LYS A 140 6.66 18.03 1.61
N CYS A 141 7.05 16.77 1.67
CA CYS A 141 7.74 16.13 0.55
C CYS A 141 6.78 15.94 -0.65
N PRO A 142 7.28 16.03 -1.90
CA PRO A 142 6.49 15.88 -3.12
C PRO A 142 5.89 14.48 -3.30
#